data_AF-A0A6A7FZP7-F1
#
_entry.id   AF-A0A6A7FZP7-F1
#
_cell.length_a   1.000
_cell.length_b   1.000
_cell.length_c   1.000
_cell.angle_alpha   90.00
_cell.angle_beta   90.00
_cell.angle_gamma   90.00
#
_symmetry.space_group_name_H-M   'P 1'
#
loop_
_entity.id
_entity.type
_entity.pdbx_description
1 polymer ?
#
loop_
_entity_poly.entity_id
_entity_poly.type
_entity_poly.pdbx_seq_one_letter_code
_entity_poly.pdbx_strand_id
1 'polypeptide(L)'
;MADELDIRKAHNKPHAGRKADRKAEKTKHVQEYTDKQRNPKAFTFKSAVKAQKQFLRTQNLQHKKHHIPVVDRTPLEPPPVLIAIVGGPRSGKSTLMRSLIKIYTKQRLTSIAGPVTVVSGKKRRVTFVEVNNDINCMIDVAKVADMVLMLIDITFGIEMEVFEFLEICRAHGTPKIMGILNHIDMMKDSKGLKKRKKALKQRFQVELYPGAKLFYLTGMLRDTYMVHEIKNLCRFIACSKFRPLTFRSTHPYVYVDRWEDLTNPESVRQNPKTDRELVLYGYMRGASMQNGQQVHIPGAGDFLLQDVQFLPDPCPLPSHEKKRSLNTEEKLLYAPFSGVGGVVYDKDAVYIDLGGSQQGRYIMEQQQKQQLILQQQQKRQTNRAQDIDSEQDSDAEEYDEDNNSGADGDSESDVDPEGGSILMTRLQSLSGEAGTAAGVGDDTQRRVQLFPGGEHLTSSVQRLPEPHYHNIGL
;
A
#
# COMPACT_ATOMS: atom_id res chain seq x y z
N MET A 1 -79.77 2.33 -72.89
CA MET A 1 -78.57 2.34 -72.05
C MET A 1 -78.25 3.78 -71.72
N ALA A 2 -78.71 4.24 -70.57
CA ALA A 2 -78.43 5.57 -70.05
C ALA A 2 -78.16 5.38 -68.57
N ASP A 3 -76.91 5.56 -68.16
CA ASP A 3 -76.52 5.75 -66.76
C ASP A 3 -75.48 6.87 -66.76
N GLU A 4 -75.91 8.04 -66.28
CA GLU A 4 -75.08 9.22 -66.02
C GLU A 4 -74.15 8.95 -64.83
N LEU A 5 -72.85 9.27 -64.99
CA LEU A 5 -71.89 9.24 -63.89
C LEU A 5 -72.06 10.50 -63.03
N ASP A 6 -72.53 10.27 -61.81
CA ASP A 6 -72.86 11.25 -60.77
C ASP A 6 -71.60 11.98 -60.23
N ILE A 7 -71.38 13.23 -60.66
CA ILE A 7 -70.26 14.08 -60.18
C ILE A 7 -70.67 14.75 -58.86
N ARG A 8 -70.24 14.19 -57.72
CA ARG A 8 -70.48 14.80 -56.40
C ARG A 8 -69.60 16.04 -56.21
N LYS A 9 -70.24 17.22 -56.02
CA LYS A 9 -69.56 18.47 -55.64
C LYS A 9 -68.85 18.33 -54.29
N ALA A 10 -67.55 18.63 -54.25
CA ALA A 10 -66.79 18.71 -53.00
C ALA A 10 -67.25 19.92 -52.16
N HIS A 11 -67.47 19.72 -50.86
CA HIS A 11 -67.86 20.80 -49.95
C HIS A 11 -66.70 21.77 -49.67
N ASN A 12 -66.98 23.07 -49.76
CA ASN A 12 -66.02 24.14 -49.45
C ASN A 12 -65.62 24.12 -47.97
N LYS A 13 -64.31 24.26 -47.72
CA LYS A 13 -63.77 24.38 -46.36
C LYS A 13 -64.16 25.76 -45.79
N PRO A 14 -64.60 25.84 -44.53
CA PRO A 14 -64.94 27.11 -43.91
C PRO A 14 -63.68 27.96 -43.68
N HIS A 15 -63.68 29.18 -44.21
CA HIS A 15 -62.55 30.11 -44.14
C HIS A 15 -62.59 31.08 -42.94
N ALA A 16 -63.68 31.12 -42.17
CA ALA A 16 -63.83 32.01 -41.02
C ALA A 16 -64.71 31.42 -39.89
N GLY A 17 -64.49 31.88 -38.65
CA GLY A 17 -65.26 31.56 -37.46
C GLY A 17 -64.62 30.50 -36.54
N ARG A 18 -65.19 30.30 -35.35
CA ARG A 18 -64.66 29.43 -34.27
C ARG A 18 -64.23 28.03 -34.73
N LYS A 19 -64.86 27.45 -35.75
CA LYS A 19 -64.48 26.12 -36.30
C LYS A 19 -63.24 26.18 -37.20
N ALA A 20 -63.01 27.29 -37.91
CA ALA A 20 -61.80 27.53 -38.68
C ALA A 20 -60.62 27.84 -37.74
N ASP A 21 -60.83 28.69 -36.72
CA ASP A 21 -59.82 29.02 -35.71
C ASP A 21 -59.34 27.77 -34.95
N ARG A 22 -60.28 26.92 -34.52
CA ARG A 22 -59.97 25.65 -33.82
C ARG A 22 -59.26 24.62 -34.69
N LYS A 23 -59.36 24.75 -36.03
CA LYS A 23 -58.66 23.88 -36.99
C LYS A 23 -57.27 24.44 -37.32
N ALA A 24 -57.12 25.77 -37.39
CA ALA A 24 -55.85 26.47 -37.51
C ALA A 24 -54.99 26.34 -36.23
N GLU A 25 -55.59 26.36 -35.04
CA GLU A 25 -54.92 26.08 -33.75
C GLU A 25 -54.39 24.65 -33.68
N LYS A 26 -55.12 23.67 -34.23
CA LYS A 26 -54.67 22.27 -34.28
C LYS A 26 -53.51 22.01 -35.24
N THR A 27 -53.29 22.88 -36.23
CA THR A 27 -52.24 22.70 -37.25
C THR A 27 -50.95 23.46 -36.93
N LYS A 28 -50.95 24.33 -35.92
CA LYS A 28 -49.71 24.92 -35.41
C LYS A 28 -48.96 23.86 -34.63
N HIS A 29 -47.93 23.29 -35.25
CA HIS A 29 -46.92 22.50 -34.55
C HIS A 29 -46.40 23.38 -33.40
N VAL A 30 -46.75 23.02 -32.17
CA VAL A 30 -46.49 23.82 -30.98
C VAL A 30 -44.97 23.87 -30.78
N GLN A 31 -44.34 24.96 -31.24
CA GLN A 31 -43.08 25.42 -30.64
C GLN A 31 -43.33 25.47 -29.12
N GLU A 32 -42.40 24.90 -28.34
CA GLU A 32 -42.53 24.77 -26.89
C GLU A 32 -43.01 26.09 -26.26
N TYR A 33 -44.26 26.11 -25.78
CA TYR A 33 -44.79 27.24 -25.02
C TYR A 33 -43.86 27.51 -23.83
N THR A 34 -43.42 28.77 -23.69
CA THR A 34 -42.68 29.28 -22.53
C THR A 34 -43.39 28.88 -21.22
N ASP A 35 -42.67 28.62 -20.13
CA ASP A 35 -43.26 28.08 -18.88
C ASP A 35 -44.45 28.88 -18.32
N LYS A 36 -44.52 30.19 -18.59
CA LYS A 36 -45.64 31.07 -18.23
C LYS A 36 -46.93 30.83 -19.03
N GLN A 37 -46.84 30.22 -20.22
CA GLN A 37 -47.96 29.92 -21.12
C GLN A 37 -48.48 28.48 -20.96
N ARG A 38 -47.80 27.62 -20.18
CA ARG A 38 -48.23 26.25 -19.89
C ARG A 38 -49.32 26.24 -18.82
N ASN A 39 -50.37 25.44 -19.01
CA ASN A 39 -51.47 25.32 -18.04
C ASN A 39 -51.00 24.61 -16.74
N PRO A 40 -50.90 25.30 -15.59
CA PRO A 40 -50.37 24.73 -14.36
C PRO A 40 -51.24 23.59 -13.80
N LYS A 41 -52.52 23.52 -14.16
CA LYS A 41 -53.42 22.43 -13.75
C LYS A 41 -53.13 21.10 -14.44
N ALA A 42 -52.58 21.16 -15.67
CA ALA A 42 -52.19 19.97 -16.44
C ALA A 42 -50.87 19.36 -15.95
N PHE A 43 -49.99 20.16 -15.32
CA PHE A 43 -48.69 19.73 -14.80
C PHE A 43 -48.71 19.55 -13.27
N THR A 44 -49.76 18.90 -12.76
CA THR A 44 -49.88 18.57 -11.35
C THR A 44 -49.32 17.17 -11.06
N PHE A 45 -48.87 16.96 -9.83
CA PHE A 45 -48.41 15.64 -9.39
C PHE A 45 -49.61 14.68 -9.23
N LYS A 46 -49.41 13.40 -9.56
CA LYS A 46 -50.44 12.35 -9.38
C LYS A 46 -50.79 12.11 -7.90
N SER A 47 -49.88 12.39 -6.97
CA SER A 47 -50.10 12.22 -5.52
C SER A 47 -49.32 13.28 -4.73
N ALA A 48 -50.05 14.12 -4.00
CA ALA A 48 -49.47 15.19 -3.16
C ALA A 48 -48.58 14.62 -2.06
N VAL A 49 -49.07 13.60 -1.36
CA VAL A 49 -48.39 13.00 -0.20
C VAL A 49 -47.08 12.33 -0.61
N LYS A 50 -47.06 11.62 -1.75
CA LYS A 50 -45.83 10.99 -2.25
C LYS A 50 -44.82 12.04 -2.72
N ALA A 51 -45.29 13.07 -3.44
CA ALA A 51 -44.46 14.17 -3.89
C ALA A 51 -43.83 14.91 -2.70
N GLN A 52 -44.60 15.20 -1.65
CA GLN A 52 -44.12 15.84 -0.43
C GLN A 52 -43.06 14.99 0.28
N LYS A 53 -43.29 13.69 0.46
CA LYS A 53 -42.30 12.77 1.08
C LYS A 53 -41.00 12.73 0.28
N GLN A 54 -41.08 12.66 -1.04
CA GLN A 54 -39.90 12.64 -1.91
C GLN A 54 -39.16 13.98 -1.90
N PHE A 55 -39.90 15.09 -1.92
CA PHE A 55 -39.33 16.43 -1.80
C PHE A 55 -38.58 16.58 -0.48
N LEU A 56 -39.21 16.26 0.65
CA LEU A 56 -38.56 16.31 1.98
C LEU A 56 -37.32 15.43 2.06
N ARG A 57 -37.37 14.19 1.55
CA ARG A 57 -36.20 13.30 1.51
C ARG A 57 -35.07 13.88 0.66
N THR A 58 -35.40 14.48 -0.48
CA THR A 58 -34.43 15.07 -1.41
C THR A 58 -33.79 16.30 -0.80
N GLN A 59 -34.58 17.19 -0.21
CA GLN A 59 -34.11 18.38 0.52
C GLN A 59 -33.23 17.99 1.70
N ASN A 60 -33.63 17.00 2.51
CA ASN A 60 -32.80 16.48 3.60
C ASN A 60 -31.48 15.88 3.11
N LEU A 61 -31.47 15.22 1.94
CA LEU A 61 -30.24 14.69 1.36
C LEU A 61 -29.34 15.79 0.80
N GLN A 62 -29.90 16.82 0.16
CA GLN A 62 -29.16 17.99 -0.31
C GLN A 62 -28.58 18.76 0.88
N HIS A 63 -29.37 18.98 1.92
CA HIS A 63 -28.92 19.63 3.15
C HIS A 63 -27.76 18.88 3.82
N LYS A 64 -27.82 17.54 3.88
CA LYS A 64 -26.71 16.71 4.41
C LYS A 64 -25.44 16.76 3.57
N LYS A 65 -25.51 17.13 2.28
CA LYS A 65 -24.35 17.27 1.39
C LYS A 65 -23.70 18.66 1.50
N HIS A 66 -24.40 19.64 2.04
CA HIS A 66 -23.81 20.96 2.25
C HIS A 66 -22.74 20.88 3.33
N HIS A 67 -21.53 21.29 2.94
CA HIS A 67 -20.36 21.36 3.79
C HIS A 67 -19.71 22.73 3.63
N ILE A 68 -18.99 23.16 4.65
CA ILE A 68 -18.18 24.38 4.58
C ILE A 68 -17.16 24.20 3.44
N PRO A 69 -17.09 25.13 2.46
CA PRO A 69 -16.09 25.06 1.41
C PRO A 69 -14.70 25.27 2.01
N VAL A 70 -13.81 24.30 1.83
CA VAL A 70 -12.42 24.35 2.27
C VAL A 70 -11.53 24.30 1.03
N VAL A 71 -10.49 25.14 1.00
CA VAL A 71 -9.52 25.14 -0.09
C VAL A 71 -8.63 23.91 0.03
N ASP A 72 -8.60 23.10 -1.03
CA ASP A 72 -7.65 22.01 -1.17
C ASP A 72 -6.35 22.55 -1.78
N ARG A 73 -5.24 22.38 -1.06
CA ARG A 73 -3.90 22.83 -1.47
C ARG A 73 -2.99 21.67 -1.87
N THR A 74 -3.54 20.47 -2.05
CA THR A 74 -2.75 19.31 -2.44
C THR A 74 -2.15 19.49 -3.85
N PRO A 75 -0.84 19.21 -4.04
CA PRO A 75 -0.20 19.31 -5.35
C PRO A 75 -0.68 18.21 -6.30
N LEU A 76 -0.39 18.37 -7.60
CA LEU A 76 -0.75 17.41 -8.65
C LEU A 76 -0.18 16.01 -8.35
N GLU A 77 1.08 15.97 -7.91
CA GLU A 77 1.71 14.76 -7.40
C GLU A 77 1.65 14.75 -5.87
N PRO A 78 0.69 14.02 -5.27
CA PRO A 78 0.50 14.10 -3.83
C PRO A 78 1.63 13.41 -3.06
N PRO A 79 2.01 13.94 -1.88
CA PRO A 79 2.90 13.22 -0.98
C PRO A 79 2.24 11.91 -0.50
N PRO A 80 3.04 10.90 -0.09
CA PRO A 80 2.49 9.65 0.41
C PRO A 80 1.65 9.86 1.66
N VAL A 81 0.42 9.37 1.66
CA VAL A 81 -0.54 9.55 2.76
C VAL A 81 0.01 8.94 4.04
N LEU A 82 0.01 9.69 5.15
CA LEU A 82 0.53 9.18 6.42
C LEU A 82 -0.53 8.34 7.15
N ILE A 83 -0.21 7.07 7.41
CA ILE A 83 -1.06 6.14 8.15
C ILE A 83 -0.35 5.77 9.45
N ALA A 84 -0.90 6.27 10.55
CA ALA A 84 -0.43 5.94 11.88
C ALA A 84 -1.10 4.65 12.38
N ILE A 85 -0.31 3.74 12.94
CA ILE A 85 -0.77 2.51 13.58
C ILE A 85 -0.66 2.73 15.08
N VAL A 86 -1.83 2.85 15.73
CA VAL A 86 -1.95 3.17 17.16
C VAL A 86 -2.67 2.03 17.85
N GLY A 87 -2.27 1.72 19.07
CA GLY A 87 -2.91 0.71 19.90
C GLY A 87 -2.13 0.51 21.19
N GLY A 88 -2.76 -0.22 22.09
CA GLY A 88 -2.20 -0.64 23.37
C GLY A 88 -0.80 -1.26 23.33
N PRO A 89 -0.11 -1.37 24.48
CA PRO A 89 1.03 -2.27 24.60
C PRO A 89 0.63 -3.69 24.19
N ARG A 90 1.49 -4.37 23.42
CA ARG A 90 1.28 -5.75 22.96
C ARG A 90 0.02 -6.00 22.10
N SER A 91 -0.64 -4.96 21.61
CA SER A 91 -1.83 -5.07 20.73
C SER A 91 -1.55 -5.61 19.31
N GLY A 92 -0.28 -5.81 18.92
CA GLY A 92 0.11 -6.33 17.61
C GLY A 92 0.43 -5.28 16.54
N LYS A 93 0.78 -4.05 16.92
CA LYS A 93 1.11 -2.92 16.01
C LYS A 93 2.15 -3.27 14.95
N SER A 94 3.33 -3.72 15.36
CA SER A 94 4.43 -4.08 14.45
C SER A 94 4.07 -5.30 13.58
N THR A 95 3.29 -6.25 14.10
CA THR A 95 2.82 -7.42 13.33
C THR A 95 1.83 -7.01 12.24
N LEU A 96 0.96 -6.03 12.53
CA LEU A 96 0.03 -5.48 11.54
C LEU A 96 0.81 -4.78 10.44
N MET A 97 1.78 -3.95 10.80
CA MET A 97 2.61 -3.23 9.85
C MET A 97 3.39 -4.19 8.95
N ARG A 98 4.03 -5.24 9.50
CA ARG A 98 4.67 -6.31 8.71
C ARG A 98 3.70 -6.99 7.75
N SER A 99 2.49 -7.30 8.22
CA SER A 99 1.47 -7.98 7.41
C SER A 99 0.94 -7.10 6.26
N LEU A 100 0.76 -5.80 6.51
CA LEU A 100 0.36 -4.82 5.49
C LEU A 100 1.44 -4.67 4.42
N ILE A 101 2.69 -4.46 4.83
CA ILE A 101 3.82 -4.26 3.91
C ILE A 101 4.03 -5.51 3.05
N LYS A 102 3.94 -6.71 3.64
CA LYS A 102 4.01 -7.98 2.92
C LYS A 102 2.95 -8.11 1.83
N ILE A 103 1.74 -7.60 2.03
CA ILE A 103 0.69 -7.65 0.99
C ILE A 103 0.92 -6.61 -0.10
N TYR A 104 1.44 -5.43 0.24
CA TYR A 104 1.74 -4.39 -0.75
C TYR A 104 2.93 -4.76 -1.63
N THR A 105 4.02 -5.20 -1.04
CA THR A 105 5.33 -5.34 -1.71
C THR A 105 5.68 -6.79 -2.04
N LYS A 106 4.97 -7.77 -1.46
CA LYS A 106 5.33 -9.21 -1.45
C LYS A 106 6.65 -9.53 -0.73
N GLN A 107 7.31 -8.55 -0.14
CA GLN A 107 8.56 -8.72 0.59
C GLN A 107 8.30 -8.87 2.10
N ARG A 108 9.19 -9.55 2.81
CA ARG A 108 9.14 -9.66 4.28
C ARG A 108 10.15 -8.69 4.87
N LEU A 109 9.72 -7.92 5.86
CA LEU A 109 10.60 -7.10 6.68
C LEU A 109 10.98 -7.86 7.95
N THR A 110 12.27 -7.84 8.30
CA THR A 110 12.83 -8.47 9.51
C THR A 110 12.58 -7.59 10.73
N SER A 111 13.02 -6.34 10.68
CA SER A 111 12.79 -5.31 11.69
C SER A 111 11.97 -4.16 11.12
N ILE A 112 11.15 -3.55 11.98
CA ILE A 112 10.46 -2.31 11.66
C ILE A 112 11.04 -1.23 12.56
N ALA A 113 11.62 -0.22 11.94
CA ALA A 113 12.12 0.98 12.58
C ALA A 113 11.80 2.18 11.68
N GLY A 114 11.12 3.17 12.25
CA GLY A 114 10.75 4.40 11.54
C GLY A 114 9.61 4.22 10.51
N PRO A 115 9.39 5.23 9.66
CA PRO A 115 8.37 5.20 8.63
C PRO A 115 8.72 4.26 7.49
N VAL A 116 7.68 3.63 6.93
CA VAL A 116 7.80 2.78 5.73
C VAL A 116 6.86 3.26 4.65
N THR A 117 7.40 3.72 3.54
CA THR A 117 6.64 4.20 2.38
C THR A 117 6.49 3.09 1.35
N VAL A 118 5.24 2.84 0.92
CA VAL A 118 4.90 1.86 -0.12
C VAL A 118 3.96 2.45 -1.16
N VAL A 119 4.12 1.99 -2.40
CA VAL A 119 3.20 2.29 -3.49
C VAL A 119 1.96 1.40 -3.38
N SER A 120 0.78 2.00 -3.20
CA SER A 120 -0.49 1.29 -2.95
C SER A 120 -1.39 1.23 -4.18
N GLY A 121 -1.31 2.25 -5.04
CA GLY A 121 -1.99 2.35 -6.32
C GLY A 121 -1.22 3.26 -7.27
N LYS A 122 -1.61 3.29 -8.55
CA LYS A 122 -0.91 4.11 -9.55
C LYS A 122 -0.90 5.61 -9.26
N LYS A 123 -1.89 6.11 -8.51
CA LYS A 123 -2.01 7.53 -8.11
C LYS A 123 -1.75 7.78 -6.64
N ARG A 124 -1.36 6.76 -5.88
CA ARG A 124 -1.34 6.85 -4.42
C ARG A 124 -0.28 5.96 -3.79
N ARG A 125 0.55 6.59 -2.97
CA ARG A 125 1.52 6.00 -2.05
C ARG A 125 1.08 6.27 -0.61
N VAL A 126 1.56 5.45 0.30
CA VAL A 126 1.20 5.48 1.72
C VAL A 126 2.44 5.22 2.55
N THR A 127 2.60 6.01 3.61
CA THR A 127 3.66 5.86 4.61
C THR A 127 3.02 5.28 5.86
N PHE A 128 3.46 4.10 6.28
CA PHE A 128 3.07 3.50 7.55
C PHE A 128 4.02 3.91 8.65
N VAL A 129 3.47 4.33 9.78
CA VAL A 129 4.22 4.67 10.98
C VAL A 129 3.64 3.89 12.14
N GLU A 130 4.49 3.16 12.85
CA GLU A 130 4.16 2.59 14.16
C GLU A 130 4.32 3.68 15.23
N VAL A 131 3.28 3.88 16.03
CA VAL A 131 3.28 4.88 17.10
C VAL A 131 3.68 4.23 18.42
N ASN A 132 4.64 4.85 19.11
CA ASN A 132 5.03 4.44 20.45
C ASN A 132 3.92 4.77 21.46
N ASN A 133 3.95 4.12 22.62
CA ASN A 133 2.92 4.32 23.65
C ASN A 133 3.12 5.60 24.49
N ASP A 134 4.05 6.47 24.10
CA ASP A 134 4.28 7.73 24.80
C ASP A 134 3.29 8.80 24.33
N ILE A 135 2.71 9.53 25.28
CA ILE A 135 1.72 10.57 24.98
C ILE A 135 2.28 11.67 24.05
N ASN A 136 3.57 11.99 24.18
CA ASN A 136 4.23 12.97 23.32
C ASN A 136 4.24 12.52 21.85
N CYS A 137 4.63 11.25 21.62
CA CYS A 137 4.61 10.66 20.28
C CYS A 137 3.18 10.60 19.72
N MET A 138 2.20 10.27 20.57
CA MET A 138 0.78 10.28 20.20
C MET A 138 0.29 11.67 19.77
N ILE A 139 0.66 12.72 20.49
CA ILE A 139 0.31 14.11 20.17
C ILE A 139 0.91 14.52 18.83
N ASP A 140 2.19 14.25 18.61
CA ASP A 140 2.89 14.65 17.39
C ASP A 140 2.35 13.90 16.16
N VAL A 141 2.13 12.60 16.29
CA VAL A 141 1.54 11.81 15.21
C VAL A 141 0.08 12.21 14.95
N ALA A 142 -0.72 12.54 15.97
CA ALA A 142 -2.10 12.97 15.78
C ALA A 142 -2.20 14.27 14.94
N LYS A 143 -1.28 15.22 15.13
CA LYS A 143 -1.21 16.45 14.34
C LYS A 143 -0.96 16.17 12.85
N VAL A 144 -0.14 15.15 12.54
CA VAL A 144 0.38 14.87 11.20
C VAL A 144 -0.41 13.80 10.43
N ALA A 145 -0.99 12.79 11.11
CA ALA A 145 -1.54 11.57 10.48
C ALA A 145 -2.84 11.79 9.68
N ASP A 146 -2.88 11.40 8.41
CA ASP A 146 -4.09 11.49 7.56
C ASP A 146 -5.12 10.41 7.89
N MET A 147 -4.62 9.22 8.20
CA MET A 147 -5.39 8.07 8.66
C MET A 147 -4.78 7.49 9.92
N VAL A 148 -5.63 6.96 10.79
CA VAL A 148 -5.21 6.16 11.93
C VAL A 148 -5.84 4.79 11.85
N LEU A 149 -5.00 3.76 11.94
CA LEU A 149 -5.41 2.38 12.19
C LEU A 149 -5.31 2.12 13.69
N MET A 150 -6.46 2.02 14.34
CA MET A 150 -6.57 1.88 15.78
C MET A 150 -6.77 0.39 16.14
N LEU A 151 -5.77 -0.24 16.72
CA LEU A 151 -5.85 -1.61 17.22
C LEU A 151 -6.49 -1.63 18.60
N ILE A 152 -7.47 -2.51 18.74
CA ILE A 152 -8.22 -2.75 19.98
C ILE A 152 -8.12 -4.25 20.26
N ASP A 153 -7.76 -4.61 21.48
CA ASP A 153 -7.82 -6.01 21.92
C ASP A 153 -9.25 -6.37 22.33
N ILE A 154 -9.72 -7.56 21.95
CA ILE A 154 -11.04 -8.05 22.38
C ILE A 154 -11.08 -8.55 23.82
N THR A 155 -9.94 -8.98 24.36
CA THR A 155 -9.83 -9.55 25.71
C THR A 155 -9.90 -8.44 26.75
N PHE A 156 -9.08 -7.40 26.58
CA PHE A 156 -9.03 -6.22 27.44
C PHE A 156 -10.09 -5.16 27.05
N GLY A 157 -10.42 -5.05 25.76
CA GLY A 157 -11.31 -4.01 25.25
C GLY A 157 -10.55 -2.76 24.83
N ILE A 158 -11.19 -1.60 25.01
CA ILE A 158 -10.57 -0.32 24.67
C ILE A 158 -9.74 0.13 25.88
N GLU A 159 -8.42 0.13 25.70
CA GLU A 159 -7.43 0.53 26.70
C GLU A 159 -7.35 2.07 26.84
N MET A 160 -6.75 2.54 27.94
CA MET A 160 -6.70 3.99 28.24
C MET A 160 -5.87 4.74 27.20
N GLU A 161 -4.77 4.16 26.72
CA GLU A 161 -3.91 4.73 25.67
C GLU A 161 -4.68 5.02 24.37
N VAL A 162 -5.63 4.14 24.04
CA VAL A 162 -6.47 4.30 22.85
C VAL A 162 -7.49 5.42 23.05
N PHE A 163 -8.02 5.58 24.26
CA PHE A 163 -8.92 6.69 24.60
C PHE A 163 -8.18 8.03 24.65
N GLU A 164 -7.00 8.08 25.26
CA GLU A 164 -6.14 9.28 25.30
C GLU A 164 -5.82 9.75 23.88
N PHE A 165 -5.37 8.85 23.01
CA PHE A 165 -5.10 9.18 21.61
C PHE A 165 -6.33 9.71 20.88
N LEU A 166 -7.51 9.17 21.16
CA LEU A 166 -8.75 9.61 20.53
C LEU A 166 -9.16 11.01 20.98
N GLU A 167 -8.97 11.35 22.25
CA GLU A 167 -9.21 12.71 22.75
C GLU A 167 -8.20 13.71 22.19
N ILE A 168 -6.92 13.33 22.08
CA ILE A 168 -5.89 14.12 21.41
C ILE A 168 -6.30 14.41 19.95
N CYS A 169 -6.82 13.40 19.24
CA CYS A 169 -7.33 13.59 17.88
C CYS A 169 -8.53 14.54 17.83
N ARG A 170 -9.43 14.52 18.82
CA ARG A 170 -10.57 15.46 18.85
C ARG A 170 -10.11 16.90 19.05
N ALA A 171 -9.11 17.12 19.89
CA ALA A 171 -8.55 18.45 20.14
C ALA A 171 -7.82 19.02 18.91
N HIS A 172 -6.98 18.21 18.24
CA HIS A 172 -6.19 18.67 17.08
C HIS A 172 -6.93 18.57 15.74
N GLY A 173 -8.08 17.89 15.70
CA GLY A 173 -8.86 17.63 14.50
C GLY A 173 -8.79 16.17 14.10
N THR A 174 -9.96 15.52 14.03
CA THR A 174 -10.02 14.06 13.90
C THR A 174 -9.58 13.61 12.51
N PRO A 175 -8.47 12.84 12.40
CA PRO A 175 -8.12 12.20 11.15
C PRO A 175 -9.09 11.06 10.85
N LYS A 176 -8.93 10.42 9.70
CA LYS A 176 -9.78 9.28 9.37
C LYS A 176 -9.38 8.06 10.20
N ILE A 177 -10.23 7.65 11.13
CA ILE A 177 -9.94 6.52 12.02
C ILE A 177 -10.62 5.24 11.52
N MET A 178 -9.87 4.15 11.46
CA MET A 178 -10.38 2.80 11.23
C MET A 178 -10.02 1.92 12.42
N GLY A 179 -11.01 1.26 13.00
CA GLY A 179 -10.78 0.33 14.10
C GLY A 179 -10.40 -1.05 13.57
N ILE A 180 -9.50 -1.73 14.27
CA ILE A 180 -9.10 -3.11 14.02
C ILE A 180 -9.21 -3.85 15.36
N LEU A 181 -10.08 -4.83 15.43
CA LEU A 181 -10.24 -5.70 16.58
C LEU A 181 -9.32 -6.92 16.42
N ASN A 182 -8.36 -7.06 17.33
CA ASN A 182 -7.38 -8.14 17.36
C ASN A 182 -7.70 -9.18 18.46
N HIS A 183 -6.93 -10.28 18.49
CA HIS A 183 -6.95 -11.33 19.51
C HIS A 183 -8.29 -12.07 19.65
N ILE A 184 -9.01 -12.20 18.53
CA ILE A 184 -10.29 -12.91 18.47
C ILE A 184 -10.14 -14.41 18.76
N ASP A 185 -8.95 -14.96 18.46
CA ASP A 185 -8.51 -16.33 18.74
C ASP A 185 -8.39 -16.65 20.23
N MET A 186 -8.06 -15.67 21.07
CA MET A 186 -7.93 -15.89 22.53
C MET A 186 -9.26 -16.29 23.19
N MET A 187 -10.39 -15.91 22.59
CA MET A 187 -11.73 -16.17 23.12
C MET A 187 -12.31 -17.48 22.55
N LYS A 188 -12.29 -18.55 23.34
CA LYS A 188 -12.85 -19.87 22.94
C LYS A 188 -14.39 -19.86 22.83
N ASP A 189 -15.08 -19.03 23.61
CA ASP A 189 -16.54 -18.99 23.66
C ASP A 189 -17.17 -18.22 22.49
N SER A 190 -17.76 -18.93 21.51
CA SER A 190 -18.39 -18.31 20.34
C SER A 190 -19.56 -17.37 20.67
N LYS A 191 -20.41 -17.72 21.66
CA LYS A 191 -21.53 -16.87 22.10
C LYS A 191 -21.03 -15.61 22.81
N GLY A 192 -20.06 -15.77 23.72
CA GLY A 192 -19.40 -14.65 24.40
C GLY A 192 -18.70 -13.70 23.45
N LEU A 193 -18.00 -14.26 22.45
CA LEU A 193 -17.32 -13.52 21.38
C LEU A 193 -18.29 -12.63 20.59
N LYS A 194 -19.45 -13.16 20.18
CA LYS A 194 -20.47 -12.39 19.45
C LYS A 194 -21.01 -11.23 20.31
N LYS A 195 -21.25 -11.47 21.60
CA LYS A 195 -21.72 -10.42 22.53
C LYS A 195 -20.67 -9.33 22.72
N ARG A 196 -19.40 -9.70 22.94
CA ARG A 196 -18.28 -8.74 23.08
C ARG A 196 -18.03 -7.95 21.80
N LYS A 197 -18.00 -8.61 20.63
CA LYS A 197 -17.88 -7.92 19.33
C LYS A 197 -18.96 -6.88 19.14
N LYS A 198 -20.22 -7.20 19.48
CA LYS A 198 -21.34 -6.25 19.40
C LYS A 198 -21.16 -5.09 20.38
N ALA A 199 -20.81 -5.36 21.64
CA ALA A 199 -20.60 -4.34 22.66
C ALA A 199 -19.45 -3.39 22.30
N LEU A 200 -18.29 -3.91 21.87
CA LEU A 200 -17.15 -3.10 21.44
C LEU A 200 -17.47 -2.29 20.19
N LYS A 201 -18.17 -2.87 19.21
CA LYS A 201 -18.61 -2.13 18.03
C LYS A 201 -19.56 -0.98 18.40
N GLN A 202 -20.50 -1.20 19.32
CA GLN A 202 -21.41 -0.16 19.79
C GLN A 202 -20.63 0.95 20.51
N ARG A 203 -19.73 0.60 21.42
CA ARG A 203 -18.88 1.57 22.14
C ARG A 203 -18.00 2.37 21.17
N PHE A 204 -17.36 1.70 20.22
CA PHE A 204 -16.52 2.34 19.19
C PHE A 204 -17.30 3.33 18.31
N GLN A 205 -18.59 3.04 18.03
CA GLN A 205 -19.45 3.95 17.27
C GLN A 205 -19.93 5.15 18.08
N VAL A 206 -20.18 4.97 19.38
CA VAL A 206 -20.51 6.07 20.30
C VAL A 206 -19.31 7.01 20.42
N GLU A 207 -18.12 6.44 20.53
CA GLU A 207 -16.88 7.20 20.71
C GLU A 207 -16.51 7.96 19.42
N LEU A 208 -16.44 7.30 18.26
CA LEU A 208 -16.01 8.00 17.03
C LEU A 208 -17.15 8.74 16.33
N TYR A 209 -17.97 7.96 15.65
CA TYR A 209 -19.16 8.43 14.95
C TYR A 209 -20.03 7.21 14.59
N PRO A 210 -21.35 7.40 14.47
CA PRO A 210 -22.26 6.33 14.07
C PRO A 210 -21.86 5.72 12.73
N GLY A 211 -21.66 4.40 12.71
CA GLY A 211 -21.23 3.70 11.50
C GLY A 211 -19.72 3.70 11.25
N ALA A 212 -18.89 4.04 12.24
CA ALA A 212 -17.45 3.81 12.19
C ALA A 212 -17.12 2.35 11.80
N LYS A 213 -16.07 2.18 10.98
CA LYS A 213 -15.66 0.88 10.44
C LYS A 213 -14.74 0.18 11.42
N LEU A 214 -15.11 -1.05 11.79
CA LEU A 214 -14.33 -1.94 12.63
C LEU A 214 -14.02 -3.21 11.83
N PHE A 215 -12.73 -3.52 11.66
CA PHE A 215 -12.23 -4.74 11.07
C PHE A 215 -11.97 -5.78 12.15
N TYR A 216 -11.95 -7.05 11.77
CA TYR A 216 -11.74 -8.18 12.67
C TYR A 216 -10.56 -8.97 12.16
N LEU A 217 -9.55 -9.19 13.00
CA LEU A 217 -8.42 -10.07 12.72
C LEU A 217 -8.58 -11.34 13.56
N THR A 218 -8.79 -12.47 12.90
CA THR A 218 -9.19 -13.71 13.57
C THR A 218 -8.01 -14.36 14.29
N GLY A 219 -6.81 -14.26 13.74
CA GLY A 219 -5.60 -14.82 14.35
C GLY A 219 -4.35 -14.63 13.49
N MET A 220 -3.23 -15.17 13.95
CA MET A 220 -1.93 -15.08 13.29
C MET A 220 -1.48 -16.45 12.77
N LEU A 221 -0.89 -16.47 11.57
CA LEU A 221 -0.25 -17.63 10.96
C LEU A 221 1.19 -17.26 10.57
N ARG A 222 2.19 -17.96 11.14
CA ARG A 222 3.62 -17.73 10.87
C ARG A 222 4.00 -16.24 11.04
N ASP A 223 3.70 -15.68 12.22
CA ASP A 223 3.94 -14.29 12.61
C ASP A 223 3.34 -13.22 11.68
N THR A 224 2.36 -13.59 10.87
CA THR A 224 1.61 -12.67 10.01
C THR A 224 0.12 -12.90 10.15
N TYR A 225 -0.69 -11.85 9.99
CA TYR A 225 -2.14 -12.00 9.98
C TYR A 225 -2.62 -12.72 8.72
N MET A 226 -3.87 -13.20 8.79
CA MET A 226 -4.52 -13.86 7.67
C MET A 226 -4.58 -12.94 6.44
N VAL A 227 -4.07 -13.43 5.31
CA VAL A 227 -3.88 -12.63 4.08
C VAL A 227 -5.19 -12.03 3.58
N HIS A 228 -6.30 -12.78 3.66
CA HIS A 228 -7.60 -12.32 3.18
C HIS A 228 -8.18 -11.16 4.00
N GLU A 229 -7.98 -11.18 5.33
CA GLU A 229 -8.45 -10.11 6.25
C GLU A 229 -7.67 -8.82 6.00
N ILE A 230 -6.34 -8.93 5.90
CA ILE A 230 -5.48 -7.78 5.63
C ILE A 230 -5.67 -7.26 4.21
N LYS A 231 -5.87 -8.13 3.21
CA LYS A 231 -6.19 -7.69 1.83
C LYS A 231 -7.49 -6.89 1.78
N ASN A 232 -8.49 -7.26 2.59
CA ASN A 232 -9.71 -6.47 2.74
C ASN A 232 -9.42 -5.10 3.39
N LEU A 233 -8.61 -5.07 4.46
CA LEU A 233 -8.17 -3.82 5.08
C LEU A 233 -7.43 -2.90 4.08
N CYS A 234 -6.47 -3.43 3.32
CA CYS A 234 -5.75 -2.71 2.27
C CYS A 234 -6.69 -2.11 1.22
N ARG A 235 -7.76 -2.83 0.83
CA ARG A 235 -8.78 -2.31 -0.09
C ARG A 235 -9.48 -1.07 0.49
N PHE A 236 -9.79 -1.07 1.78
CA PHE A 236 -10.41 0.09 2.43
C PHE A 236 -9.45 1.26 2.62
N ILE A 237 -8.18 0.99 2.88
CA ILE A 237 -7.12 2.01 2.93
C ILE A 237 -7.00 2.68 1.56
N ALA A 238 -6.88 1.90 0.48
CA ALA A 238 -6.74 2.41 -0.89
C ALA A 238 -7.94 3.27 -1.36
N CYS A 239 -9.16 2.86 -1.02
CA CYS A 239 -10.38 3.57 -1.39
C CYS A 239 -10.72 4.77 -0.48
N SER A 240 -9.90 5.04 0.55
CA SER A 240 -10.24 6.09 1.50
C SER A 240 -9.94 7.47 0.99
N LYS A 241 -10.95 8.34 1.05
CA LYS A 241 -10.80 9.79 0.86
C LYS A 241 -10.55 10.48 2.19
N PHE A 242 -9.78 11.55 2.15
CA PHE A 242 -9.43 12.41 3.29
C PHE A 242 -10.13 13.75 3.18
N ARG A 243 -10.36 14.37 4.33
CA ARG A 243 -10.80 15.76 4.42
C ARG A 243 -9.56 16.60 4.76
N PRO A 244 -9.27 17.69 4.03
CA PRO A 244 -8.18 18.57 4.40
C PRO A 244 -8.48 19.22 5.76
N LEU A 245 -7.54 19.13 6.69
CA LEU A 245 -7.58 19.85 7.97
C LEU A 245 -6.91 21.20 7.79
N THR A 246 -7.47 22.25 8.41
CA THR A 246 -6.98 23.62 8.28
C THR A 246 -5.49 23.71 8.62
N PHE A 247 -5.08 23.15 9.76
CA PHE A 247 -3.68 23.16 10.22
C PHE A 247 -2.71 22.55 9.19
N ARG A 248 -3.08 21.41 8.59
CA ARG A 248 -2.24 20.72 7.60
C ARG A 248 -2.19 21.44 6.25
N SER A 249 -3.25 22.14 5.89
CA SER A 249 -3.28 22.93 4.65
C SER A 249 -2.54 24.27 4.79
N THR A 250 -2.46 24.83 6.00
CA THR A 250 -1.84 26.14 6.24
C THR A 250 -0.35 26.06 6.53
N HIS A 251 0.10 25.05 7.28
CA HIS A 251 1.50 24.94 7.71
C HIS A 251 2.29 23.96 6.84
N PRO A 252 3.54 24.28 6.46
CA PRO A 252 4.45 23.31 5.88
C PRO A 252 4.96 22.37 6.97
N TYR A 253 5.04 21.08 6.69
CA TYR A 253 5.63 20.12 7.61
C TYR A 253 6.26 18.95 6.86
N VAL A 254 7.23 18.30 7.49
CA VAL A 254 7.92 17.11 6.98
C VAL A 254 7.85 16.05 8.05
N TYR A 255 7.47 14.83 7.64
CA TYR A 255 7.71 13.65 8.48
C TYR A 255 9.04 13.06 8.03
N VAL A 256 10.01 13.01 8.93
CA VAL A 256 11.39 12.62 8.62
C VAL A 256 11.44 11.10 8.41
N ASP A 257 11.94 10.69 7.24
CA ASP A 257 12.14 9.30 6.88
C ASP A 257 13.55 8.80 7.24
N ARG A 258 14.56 9.63 6.94
CA ARG A 258 15.98 9.39 7.22
C ARG A 258 16.58 10.67 7.79
N TRP A 259 17.53 10.53 8.71
CA TRP A 259 18.30 11.64 9.22
C TRP A 259 19.77 11.26 9.30
N GLU A 260 20.64 12.25 9.11
CA GLU A 260 22.09 12.08 9.11
C GLU A 260 22.77 13.22 9.86
N ASP A 261 23.92 12.91 10.44
CA ASP A 261 24.79 13.87 11.12
C ASP A 261 25.93 14.23 10.16
N LEU A 262 25.99 15.49 9.72
CA LEU A 262 27.05 16.00 8.84
C LEU A 262 28.25 16.57 9.62
N THR A 263 28.18 16.57 10.95
CA THR A 263 29.22 17.18 11.79
C THR A 263 30.56 16.48 11.59
N ASN A 264 31.64 17.27 11.48
CA ASN A 264 32.98 16.73 11.33
C ASN A 264 33.34 15.80 12.53
N PRO A 265 33.76 14.55 12.31
CA PRO A 265 34.08 13.63 13.40
C PRO A 265 35.18 14.13 14.34
N GLU A 266 36.12 14.96 13.83
CA GLU A 266 37.17 15.54 14.68
C GLU A 266 36.62 16.55 15.71
N SER A 267 35.61 17.35 15.35
CA SER A 267 35.00 18.28 16.32
C SER A 267 34.22 17.53 17.39
N VAL A 268 33.55 16.43 17.01
CA VAL A 268 32.87 15.52 17.94
C VAL A 268 33.86 14.83 18.88
N ARG A 269 35.04 14.43 18.38
CA ARG A 269 36.11 13.82 19.20
C ARG A 269 36.67 14.81 20.21
N GLN A 270 36.91 16.06 19.79
CA GLN A 270 37.43 17.11 20.68
C GLN A 270 36.40 17.48 21.76
N ASN A 271 35.14 17.67 21.36
CA ASN A 271 34.06 18.06 22.25
C ASN A 271 32.78 17.27 21.90
N PRO A 272 32.41 16.24 22.68
CA PRO A 272 31.24 15.40 22.38
C PRO A 272 29.89 16.12 22.53
N LYS A 273 29.87 17.30 23.16
CA LYS A 273 28.68 18.16 23.37
C LYS A 273 28.60 19.33 22.39
N THR A 274 29.35 19.30 21.30
CA THR A 274 29.30 20.36 20.28
C THR A 274 27.96 20.35 19.57
N ASP A 275 27.51 21.52 19.14
CA ASP A 275 26.34 21.65 18.28
C ASP A 275 26.57 20.90 16.96
N ARG A 276 25.54 20.16 16.53
CA ARG A 276 25.65 19.25 15.38
C ARG A 276 24.82 19.75 14.21
N GLU A 277 25.38 19.61 13.02
CA GLU A 277 24.67 19.88 11.78
C GLU A 277 23.96 18.61 11.32
N LEU A 278 22.63 18.68 11.21
CA LEU A 278 21.78 17.55 10.87
C LEU A 278 21.13 17.75 9.52
N VAL A 279 21.11 16.69 8.70
CA VAL A 279 20.32 16.64 7.47
C VAL A 279 19.12 15.74 7.69
N LEU A 280 17.94 16.27 7.40
CA LEU A 280 16.66 15.58 7.54
C LEU A 280 16.07 15.32 6.16
N TYR A 281 15.88 14.05 5.81
CA TYR A 281 15.26 13.62 4.57
C TYR A 281 13.80 13.24 4.83
N GLY A 282 12.90 13.69 3.97
CA GLY A 282 11.50 13.29 4.04
C GLY A 282 10.65 13.95 2.96
N TYR A 283 9.39 13.54 2.89
CA TYR A 283 8.43 14.13 1.97
C TYR A 283 7.87 15.43 2.52
N MET A 284 7.89 16.47 1.69
CA MET A 284 7.19 17.73 1.95
C MET A 284 5.67 17.52 1.98
N ARG A 285 5.01 18.02 3.02
CA ARG A 285 3.55 17.94 3.21
C ARG A 285 2.99 19.31 3.57
N GLY A 286 1.71 19.53 3.24
CA GLY A 286 1.02 20.76 3.53
C GLY A 286 1.42 21.90 2.58
N ALA A 287 1.76 23.06 3.14
CA ALA A 287 2.25 24.20 2.36
C ALA A 287 3.71 24.02 1.91
N SER A 288 4.19 24.90 1.03
CA SER A 288 5.60 24.93 0.60
C SER A 288 6.49 25.51 1.71
N MET A 289 7.70 24.98 1.84
CA MET A 289 8.75 25.48 2.75
C MET A 289 9.76 26.33 1.97
N GLN A 290 10.37 27.31 2.64
CA GLN A 290 11.40 28.19 2.08
C GLN A 290 12.70 28.08 2.89
N ASN A 291 13.83 28.41 2.25
CA ASN A 291 15.13 28.50 2.93
C ASN A 291 15.11 29.64 3.96
N GLY A 292 15.80 29.46 5.09
CA GLY A 292 15.84 30.45 6.17
C GLY A 292 14.56 30.54 7.01
N GLN A 293 13.61 29.62 6.83
CA GLN A 293 12.40 29.56 7.66
C GLN A 293 12.72 28.97 9.05
N GLN A 294 12.03 29.46 10.08
CA GLN A 294 12.08 28.84 11.42
C GLN A 294 11.26 27.54 11.43
N VAL A 295 11.85 26.49 11.98
CA VAL A 295 11.25 25.15 12.07
C VAL A 295 11.29 24.70 13.53
N HIS A 296 10.16 24.20 14.02
CA HIS A 296 10.07 23.56 15.32
C HIS A 296 10.21 22.04 15.15
N ILE A 297 11.19 21.45 15.83
CA ILE A 297 11.33 20.00 15.93
C ILE A 297 10.75 19.57 17.29
N PRO A 298 9.65 18.79 17.29
CA PRO A 298 9.04 18.34 18.53
C PRO A 298 10.05 17.62 19.43
N GLY A 299 10.18 18.10 20.67
CA GLY A 299 11.11 17.55 21.67
C GLY A 299 12.55 18.05 21.59
N ALA A 300 12.98 18.70 20.50
CA ALA A 300 14.33 19.25 20.37
C ALA A 300 14.37 20.78 20.50
N GLY A 301 13.36 21.49 19.97
CA GLY A 301 13.26 22.95 20.06
C GLY A 301 13.06 23.64 18.72
N ASP A 302 13.28 24.96 18.71
CA ASP A 302 13.15 25.81 17.54
C ASP A 302 14.53 26.01 16.89
N PHE A 303 14.59 25.78 15.57
CA PHE A 303 15.81 25.87 14.77
C PHE A 303 15.57 26.73 13.53
N LEU A 304 16.64 27.35 13.03
CA LEU A 304 16.62 28.05 11.76
C LEU A 304 17.08 27.11 10.65
N LEU A 305 16.32 27.00 9.57
CA LEU A 305 16.67 26.11 8.47
C LEU A 305 17.74 26.77 7.57
N GLN A 306 18.88 26.11 7.42
CA GLN A 306 20.02 26.61 6.64
C GLN A 306 19.79 26.48 5.12
N ASP A 307 19.40 25.29 4.65
CA ASP A 307 19.17 25.02 3.24
C ASP A 307 18.08 23.95 3.02
N VAL A 308 17.26 24.11 1.97
CA VAL A 308 16.31 23.10 1.48
C VAL A 308 16.72 22.68 0.07
N GLN A 309 17.00 21.40 -0.11
CA GLN A 309 17.30 20.83 -1.41
C GLN A 309 16.24 19.81 -1.82
N PHE A 310 15.85 19.84 -3.09
CA PHE A 310 14.93 18.86 -3.66
C PHE A 310 15.71 17.64 -4.15
N LEU A 311 15.27 16.47 -3.73
CA LEU A 311 15.84 15.19 -4.16
C LEU A 311 14.83 14.44 -5.03
N PRO A 312 15.30 13.58 -5.95
CA PRO A 312 14.42 12.71 -6.70
C PRO A 312 13.68 11.75 -5.77
N ASP A 313 12.43 11.48 -6.11
CA ASP A 313 11.56 10.64 -5.30
C ASP A 313 12.05 9.18 -5.26
N PRO A 314 12.23 8.57 -4.07
CA PRO A 314 12.64 7.17 -3.96
C PRO A 314 11.51 6.17 -4.32
N CYS A 315 10.25 6.61 -4.34
CA CYS A 315 9.08 5.83 -4.71
C CYS A 315 8.19 6.60 -5.70
N PRO A 316 8.64 6.75 -6.96
CA PRO A 316 7.88 7.48 -7.98
C PRO A 316 6.56 6.77 -8.29
N LEU A 317 5.52 7.57 -8.58
CA LEU A 317 4.23 7.03 -9.01
C LEU A 317 4.32 6.55 -10.48
N PRO A 318 3.79 5.35 -10.81
CA PRO A 318 3.81 4.86 -12.18
C PRO A 318 2.84 5.66 -13.05
N SER A 319 3.38 6.47 -13.97
CA SER A 319 2.62 7.44 -14.78
C SER A 319 2.10 6.88 -16.12
N HIS A 320 2.69 5.80 -16.65
CA HIS A 320 2.56 5.46 -18.08
C HIS A 320 1.55 4.37 -18.47
N GLU A 321 0.91 3.68 -17.52
CA GLU A 321 0.08 2.52 -17.87
C GLU A 321 -1.43 2.70 -17.70
N LYS A 322 -2.19 2.49 -18.79
CA LYS A 322 -3.67 2.49 -18.83
C LYS A 322 -4.34 1.39 -17.99
N LYS A 323 -3.57 0.55 -17.28
CA LYS A 323 -3.99 -0.79 -16.85
C LYS A 323 -4.71 -0.95 -15.51
N ARG A 324 -5.18 0.04 -14.74
CA ARG A 324 -5.84 -0.13 -13.39
C ARG A 324 -5.10 -0.96 -12.30
N SER A 325 -4.60 -2.16 -12.55
CA SER A 325 -3.75 -2.96 -11.65
C SER A 325 -2.31 -2.46 -11.65
N LEU A 326 -1.64 -2.60 -10.50
CA LEU A 326 -0.20 -2.39 -10.38
C LEU A 326 0.57 -3.64 -10.81
N ASN A 327 1.63 -3.44 -11.59
CA ASN A 327 2.59 -4.52 -11.89
C ASN A 327 3.42 -4.86 -10.64
N THR A 328 4.18 -5.96 -10.68
CA THR A 328 5.03 -6.35 -9.54
C THR A 328 6.22 -5.40 -9.39
N GLU A 329 6.79 -4.91 -10.50
CA GLU A 329 7.91 -3.95 -10.51
C GLU A 329 7.52 -2.57 -9.97
N GLU A 330 6.26 -2.15 -10.19
CA GLU A 330 5.73 -0.88 -9.70
C GLU A 330 5.48 -0.88 -8.17
N LYS A 331 5.63 -2.03 -7.49
CA LYS A 331 5.43 -2.18 -6.04
C LYS A 331 6.69 -1.85 -5.26
N LEU A 332 7.08 -0.59 -5.36
CA LEU A 332 8.26 -0.06 -4.68
C LEU A 332 8.03 0.05 -3.17
N LEU A 333 9.12 -0.14 -2.43
CA LEU A 333 9.21 -0.08 -0.98
C LEU A 333 10.39 0.83 -0.64
N TYR A 334 10.14 1.86 0.15
CA TYR A 334 11.17 2.73 0.71
C TYR A 334 11.08 2.70 2.23
N ALA A 335 12.12 2.15 2.86
CA ALA A 335 12.25 2.11 4.30
C ALA A 335 13.73 2.13 4.69
N PRO A 336 14.32 3.32 4.93
CA PRO A 336 15.76 3.45 5.14
C PRO A 336 16.26 2.72 6.40
N PHE A 337 15.46 2.69 7.47
CA PHE A 337 15.84 2.05 8.74
C PHE A 337 15.24 0.65 8.95
N SER A 338 14.27 0.23 8.12
CA SER A 338 13.57 -1.06 8.29
C SER A 338 14.12 -2.13 7.33
N GLY A 339 15.34 -2.60 7.55
CA GLY A 339 15.84 -3.91 7.12
C GLY A 339 15.43 -4.44 5.73
N VAL A 340 15.36 -3.60 4.70
CA VAL A 340 14.81 -4.01 3.39
C VAL A 340 15.79 -4.97 2.72
N GLY A 341 15.30 -6.15 2.33
CA GLY A 341 16.14 -7.15 1.66
C GLY A 341 17.24 -7.75 2.54
N GLY A 342 17.11 -7.66 3.88
CA GLY A 342 18.13 -8.14 4.82
C GLY A 342 19.22 -7.12 5.13
N VAL A 343 19.15 -5.91 4.57
CA VAL A 343 20.12 -4.83 4.83
C VAL A 343 19.53 -3.85 5.84
N VAL A 344 20.16 -3.74 7.01
CA VAL A 344 19.82 -2.76 8.05
C VAL A 344 20.93 -1.71 8.08
N TYR A 345 20.56 -0.46 7.84
CA TYR A 345 21.47 0.68 7.98
C TYR A 345 21.45 1.15 9.43
N ASP A 346 22.62 1.18 10.06
CA ASP A 346 22.91 1.89 11.28
C ASP A 346 23.85 3.06 10.96
N LYS A 347 24.01 4.01 11.88
CA LYS A 347 24.73 5.29 11.62
C LYS A 347 26.11 5.08 10.99
N ASP A 348 26.86 4.10 11.51
CA ASP A 348 28.25 3.87 11.14
C ASP A 348 28.48 2.48 10.50
N ALA A 349 27.43 1.67 10.38
CA ALA A 349 27.55 0.28 9.94
C ALA A 349 26.33 -0.19 9.16
N VAL A 350 26.58 -1.04 8.15
CA VAL A 350 25.53 -1.72 7.38
C VAL A 350 25.53 -3.18 7.78
N TYR A 351 24.44 -3.64 8.39
CA TYR A 351 24.25 -5.03 8.76
C TYR A 351 23.51 -5.76 7.64
N ILE A 352 24.16 -6.74 7.03
CA ILE A 352 23.55 -7.59 5.99
C ILE A 352 23.26 -8.96 6.59
N ASP A 353 21.99 -9.28 6.78
CA ASP A 353 21.55 -10.63 7.08
C ASP A 353 21.52 -11.43 5.78
N LEU A 354 22.56 -12.25 5.59
CA LEU A 354 22.69 -13.17 4.46
C LEU A 354 21.68 -14.33 4.48
N GLY A 355 20.70 -14.35 5.40
CA GLY A 355 19.69 -15.39 5.47
C GLY A 355 20.33 -16.74 5.76
N GLY A 356 20.80 -16.92 7.00
CA GLY A 356 21.66 -18.04 7.38
C GLY A 356 21.23 -19.44 6.87
N SER A 357 22.20 -20.17 6.30
CA SER A 357 22.31 -21.64 6.17
C SER A 357 21.23 -22.45 5.45
N GLN A 358 20.05 -21.94 5.12
CA GLN A 358 19.03 -22.71 4.38
C GLN A 358 19.38 -22.84 2.90
N GLN A 359 19.93 -21.78 2.28
CA GLN A 359 20.47 -21.86 0.92
C GLN A 359 21.69 -22.78 0.87
N GLY A 360 22.60 -22.68 1.85
CA GLY A 360 23.76 -23.57 1.97
C GLY A 360 23.38 -25.03 2.21
N ARG A 361 22.36 -25.29 3.05
CA ARG A 361 21.81 -26.64 3.25
C ARG A 361 21.09 -27.17 2.02
N TYR A 362 20.31 -26.34 1.32
CA TYR A 362 19.66 -26.74 0.08
C TYR A 362 20.68 -27.06 -1.02
N ILE A 363 21.75 -26.25 -1.15
CA ILE A 363 22.85 -26.51 -2.09
C ILE A 363 23.60 -27.79 -1.69
N MET A 364 23.90 -27.99 -0.41
CA MET A 364 24.53 -29.22 0.09
C MET A 364 23.64 -30.46 -0.11
N GLU A 365 22.34 -30.35 0.11
CA GLU A 365 21.38 -31.44 -0.07
C GLU A 365 21.19 -31.78 -1.56
N GLN A 366 21.19 -30.77 -2.44
CA GLN A 366 21.20 -30.96 -3.89
C GLN A 366 22.51 -31.59 -4.38
N GLN A 367 23.65 -31.17 -3.84
CA GLN A 367 24.95 -31.77 -4.15
C GLN A 367 25.04 -33.22 -3.65
N GLN A 368 24.52 -33.53 -2.45
CA GLN A 368 24.43 -34.90 -1.93
C GLN A 368 23.51 -35.76 -2.78
N LYS A 369 22.35 -35.24 -3.21
CA LYS A 369 21.45 -35.93 -4.15
C LYS A 369 22.12 -36.19 -5.50
N GLN A 370 22.84 -35.22 -6.06
CA GLN A 370 23.61 -35.40 -7.30
C GLN A 370 24.73 -36.44 -7.15
N GLN A 371 25.47 -36.43 -6.03
CA GLN A 371 26.50 -37.44 -5.75
C GLN A 371 25.89 -38.83 -5.60
N LEU A 372 24.76 -38.97 -4.91
CA LEU A 372 24.03 -40.24 -4.78
C LEU A 372 23.55 -40.77 -6.13
N ILE A 373 23.02 -39.89 -7.00
CA ILE A 373 22.61 -40.25 -8.36
C ILE A 373 23.82 -40.70 -9.19
N LEU A 374 24.94 -39.97 -9.11
CA LEU A 374 26.17 -40.32 -9.82
C LEU A 374 26.72 -41.68 -9.34
N GLN A 375 26.67 -41.93 -8.04
CA GLN A 375 27.13 -43.19 -7.45
C GLN A 375 26.19 -44.36 -7.79
N GLN A 376 24.88 -44.14 -7.89
CA GLN A 376 23.93 -45.13 -8.42
C GLN A 376 24.16 -45.41 -9.91
N GLN A 377 24.48 -44.39 -10.71
CA GLN A 377 24.81 -44.59 -12.13
C GLN A 377 26.12 -45.37 -12.28
N GLN A 378 27.14 -45.08 -11.47
CA GLN A 378 28.37 -45.87 -11.44
C GLN A 378 28.11 -47.32 -11.01
N LYS A 379 27.29 -47.56 -9.98
CA LYS A 379 26.88 -48.91 -9.60
C LYS A 379 26.10 -49.63 -10.69
N ARG A 380 25.22 -48.94 -11.40
CA ARG A 380 24.51 -49.50 -12.57
C ARG A 380 25.47 -49.82 -13.72
N GLN A 381 26.50 -49.01 -13.94
CA GLN A 381 27.52 -49.27 -14.96
C GLN A 381 28.46 -50.41 -14.56
N THR A 382 28.83 -50.54 -13.28
CA THR A 382 29.63 -51.68 -12.79
C THR A 382 28.81 -52.97 -12.82
N ASN A 383 27.53 -52.93 -12.44
CA ASN A 383 26.67 -54.10 -12.53
C ASN A 383 26.42 -54.49 -14.00
N ARG A 384 26.19 -53.52 -14.89
CA ARG A 384 26.10 -53.76 -16.34
C ARG A 384 27.42 -54.24 -16.96
N ALA A 385 28.57 -53.91 -16.38
CA ALA A 385 29.87 -54.46 -16.78
C ALA A 385 30.12 -55.86 -16.21
N GLN A 386 29.48 -56.22 -15.09
CA GLN A 386 29.48 -57.58 -14.52
C GLN A 386 28.46 -58.49 -15.23
N ASP A 387 27.39 -57.94 -15.80
CA ASP A 387 26.36 -58.66 -16.56
C ASP A 387 26.74 -58.90 -18.04
N ILE A 388 27.95 -58.50 -18.50
CA ILE A 388 28.45 -58.77 -19.86
C ILE A 388 29.38 -60.01 -19.91
N ASP A 389 29.78 -60.57 -18.76
CA ASP A 389 30.66 -61.76 -18.68
C ASP A 389 29.91 -63.07 -18.36
N SER A 390 28.59 -63.11 -18.49
CA SER A 390 27.84 -64.37 -18.41
C SER A 390 26.55 -64.34 -19.24
N GLU A 391 26.69 -64.57 -20.55
CA GLU A 391 25.61 -65.15 -21.37
C GLU A 391 26.07 -66.50 -21.93
N GLN A 392 25.44 -67.58 -21.46
CA GLN A 392 25.16 -68.80 -22.22
C GLN A 392 23.99 -69.53 -21.55
N ASP A 393 22.84 -69.56 -22.27
CA ASP A 393 21.82 -70.62 -22.46
C ASP A 393 21.38 -71.49 -21.25
N SER A 394 20.11 -71.83 -21.00
CA SER A 394 18.88 -71.81 -21.79
C SER A 394 17.62 -71.99 -20.90
N ASP A 395 16.47 -71.76 -21.53
CA ASP A 395 15.15 -72.38 -21.33
C ASP A 395 14.13 -71.84 -20.32
N ALA A 396 12.89 -71.90 -20.83
CA ALA A 396 11.67 -71.26 -20.42
C ALA A 396 10.94 -71.98 -19.27
N GLU A 397 10.13 -71.24 -18.52
CA GLU A 397 8.73 -71.59 -18.19
C GLU A 397 8.04 -70.41 -17.47
N GLU A 398 7.03 -69.88 -18.16
CA GLU A 398 5.63 -69.65 -17.77
C GLU A 398 5.19 -69.11 -16.38
N TYR A 399 4.16 -68.24 -16.48
CA TYR A 399 3.33 -67.45 -15.53
C TYR A 399 3.40 -67.66 -13.99
N ASP A 400 3.31 -66.54 -13.26
CA ASP A 400 2.10 -66.29 -12.46
C ASP A 400 1.84 -64.81 -12.18
N GLU A 401 0.56 -64.47 -12.34
CA GLU A 401 -0.13 -63.22 -12.10
C GLU A 401 -0.61 -63.23 -10.63
N ASP A 402 -0.37 -62.18 -9.84
CA ASP A 402 -1.40 -61.58 -8.99
C ASP A 402 -0.91 -60.39 -8.14
N ASN A 403 -1.40 -59.22 -8.54
CA ASN A 403 -2.21 -58.29 -7.77
C ASN A 403 -1.84 -57.92 -6.31
N ASN A 404 -1.66 -56.61 -6.11
CA ASN A 404 -2.49 -55.69 -5.29
C ASN A 404 -1.56 -54.71 -4.52
N SER A 405 -1.79 -53.41 -4.32
CA SER A 405 -2.81 -52.42 -4.70
C SER A 405 -2.26 -51.02 -4.39
N GLY A 406 -2.68 -50.03 -5.17
CA GLY A 406 -3.17 -48.73 -4.69
C GLY A 406 -2.19 -47.75 -4.02
N ALA A 407 -1.92 -46.63 -4.67
CA ALA A 407 -2.60 -45.36 -4.34
C ALA A 407 -2.12 -44.22 -5.25
N ASP A 408 -3.06 -43.66 -5.99
CA ASP A 408 -2.97 -42.41 -6.73
C ASP A 408 -2.65 -41.22 -5.81
N GLY A 409 -1.99 -40.20 -6.38
CA GLY A 409 -1.72 -38.95 -5.70
C GLY A 409 -1.03 -37.92 -6.58
N ASP A 410 -1.74 -37.44 -7.60
CA ASP A 410 -1.37 -36.27 -8.38
C ASP A 410 -1.03 -35.06 -7.49
N SER A 411 0.13 -34.43 -7.73
CA SER A 411 0.32 -33.01 -7.48
C SER A 411 1.31 -32.44 -8.50
N GLU A 412 0.75 -31.80 -9.52
CA GLU A 412 1.47 -30.86 -10.39
C GLU A 412 2.05 -29.72 -9.54
N SER A 413 3.35 -29.49 -9.69
CA SER A 413 3.95 -28.20 -9.34
C SER A 413 4.92 -27.79 -10.46
N ASP A 414 4.42 -26.90 -11.32
CA ASP A 414 5.21 -26.14 -12.27
C ASP A 414 6.22 -25.27 -11.52
N VAL A 415 7.52 -25.55 -11.71
CA VAL A 415 8.61 -24.66 -11.33
C VAL A 415 9.53 -24.51 -12.54
N ASP A 416 9.41 -23.36 -13.20
CA ASP A 416 10.23 -22.95 -14.33
C ASP A 416 11.73 -22.95 -13.95
N PRO A 417 12.62 -23.65 -14.69
CA PRO A 417 14.03 -23.83 -14.34
C PRO A 417 14.96 -22.69 -14.82
N GLU A 418 14.46 -21.66 -15.49
CA GLU A 418 15.32 -20.70 -16.23
C GLU A 418 15.94 -19.60 -15.36
N GLY A 419 15.48 -19.38 -14.12
CA GLY A 419 16.03 -18.33 -13.24
C GLY A 419 17.40 -18.68 -12.62
N GLY A 420 17.75 -19.96 -12.55
CA GLY A 420 18.97 -20.43 -11.89
C GLY A 420 20.23 -20.38 -12.76
N SER A 421 20.08 -20.53 -14.07
CA SER A 421 21.22 -20.56 -15.02
C SER A 421 21.88 -19.17 -15.17
N ILE A 422 21.09 -18.11 -15.07
CA ILE A 422 21.55 -16.72 -15.24
C ILE A 422 22.44 -16.28 -14.06
N LEU A 423 22.12 -16.72 -12.84
CA LEU A 423 22.91 -16.42 -11.64
C LEU A 423 24.22 -17.21 -11.57
N MET A 424 24.21 -18.47 -12.00
CA MET A 424 25.42 -19.30 -12.07
C MET A 424 26.45 -18.73 -13.06
N THR A 425 25.97 -18.27 -14.22
CA THR A 425 26.82 -17.63 -15.24
C THR A 425 27.45 -16.34 -14.74
N ARG A 426 26.72 -15.57 -13.91
CA ARG A 426 27.19 -14.29 -13.34
C ARG A 426 28.15 -14.47 -12.16
N LEU A 427 28.05 -15.57 -11.42
CA LEU A 427 28.98 -15.95 -10.36
C LEU A 427 30.30 -16.49 -10.91
N GLN A 428 30.26 -17.27 -12.00
CA GLN A 428 31.47 -17.78 -12.65
C GLN A 428 32.30 -16.67 -13.33
N SER A 429 31.66 -15.61 -13.82
CA SER A 429 32.38 -14.44 -14.37
C SER A 429 33.10 -13.60 -13.30
N LEU A 430 32.67 -13.68 -12.03
CA LEU A 430 33.27 -12.93 -10.92
C LEU A 430 34.37 -13.71 -10.18
N SER A 431 34.41 -15.03 -10.31
CA SER A 431 35.44 -15.89 -9.70
C SER A 431 36.69 -16.08 -10.56
N GLY A 432 36.75 -15.50 -11.76
CA GLY A 432 37.88 -15.63 -12.69
C GLY A 432 39.08 -14.71 -12.42
N GLU A 433 38.99 -13.74 -11.51
CA GLU A 433 40.02 -12.70 -11.32
C GLU A 433 40.78 -12.74 -9.98
N ALA A 434 40.62 -13.78 -9.16
CA ALA A 434 41.36 -13.90 -7.90
C ALA A 434 42.19 -15.19 -7.84
N GLY A 435 43.35 -15.15 -8.47
CA GLY A 435 44.38 -16.17 -8.36
C GLY A 435 45.19 -16.05 -7.06
N THR A 436 45.33 -17.20 -6.38
CA THR A 436 46.42 -17.63 -5.48
C THR A 436 46.63 -16.91 -4.14
N ALA A 437 46.14 -17.54 -3.06
CA ALA A 437 46.90 -17.74 -1.82
C ALA A 437 46.28 -18.90 -1.01
N ALA A 438 46.98 -20.03 -0.94
CA ALA A 438 46.64 -21.16 -0.10
C ALA A 438 47.17 -20.93 1.33
N GLY A 439 46.34 -21.22 2.33
CA GLY A 439 46.72 -21.22 3.74
C GLY A 439 45.65 -21.92 4.59
N VAL A 440 46.00 -23.11 5.08
CA VAL A 440 45.19 -23.98 5.94
C VAL A 440 45.07 -23.37 7.35
N GLY A 441 43.87 -23.39 7.93
CA GLY A 441 43.62 -23.03 9.32
C GLY A 441 42.13 -23.15 9.67
N ASP A 442 41.80 -24.23 10.35
CA ASP A 442 40.49 -24.51 10.95
C ASP A 442 40.33 -23.64 12.21
N ASP A 443 39.26 -22.85 12.31
CA ASP A 443 38.71 -22.42 13.60
C ASP A 443 37.33 -21.76 13.44
N THR A 444 36.37 -22.34 14.17
CA THR A 444 34.99 -21.89 14.32
C THR A 444 34.92 -20.55 15.06
N GLN A 445 34.91 -19.44 14.32
CA GLN A 445 34.40 -18.16 14.80
C GLN A 445 33.49 -17.51 13.76
N ARG A 446 32.30 -17.06 14.19
CA ARG A 446 31.36 -16.27 13.40
C ARG A 446 32.06 -15.00 12.93
N ARG A 447 32.57 -14.99 11.70
CA ARG A 447 33.15 -13.79 11.07
C ARG A 447 32.01 -12.85 10.65
N VAL A 448 31.84 -11.77 11.41
CA VAL A 448 31.16 -10.55 10.94
C VAL A 448 32.17 -9.87 10.01
N GLN A 449 31.88 -9.83 8.70
CA GLN A 449 32.67 -9.04 7.77
C GLN A 449 32.23 -7.57 7.89
N LEU A 450 33.08 -6.76 8.51
CA LEU A 450 32.98 -5.31 8.48
C LEU A 450 33.58 -4.83 7.17
N PHE A 451 32.78 -4.21 6.32
CA PHE A 451 33.28 -3.48 5.16
C PHE A 451 33.53 -2.03 5.59
N PRO A 452 34.76 -1.50 5.49
CA PRO A 452 34.98 -0.07 5.63
C PRO A 452 34.26 0.67 4.49
N GLY A 453 33.54 1.72 4.84
CA GLY A 453 32.79 2.54 3.90
C GLY A 453 33.70 3.18 2.83
N GLY A 454 33.23 3.05 1.58
CA GLY A 454 33.52 3.82 0.37
C GLY A 454 34.80 4.65 0.27
N GLU A 455 35.67 4.26 -0.66
CA GLU A 455 36.54 5.20 -1.36
C GLU A 455 35.69 6.11 -2.27
N HIS A 456 35.89 7.42 -2.13
CA HIS A 456 35.35 8.44 -3.02
C HIS A 456 35.97 8.30 -4.42
N LEU A 457 35.19 7.82 -5.38
CA LEU A 457 35.47 8.06 -6.81
C LEU A 457 35.20 9.54 -7.11
N THR A 458 36.25 10.36 -7.05
CA THR A 458 36.25 11.69 -7.66
C THR A 458 36.24 11.53 -9.17
N SER A 459 35.06 11.55 -9.80
CA SER A 459 34.93 11.75 -11.23
C SER A 459 34.99 13.25 -11.54
N SER A 460 35.94 13.60 -12.39
CA SER A 460 36.18 14.93 -12.93
C SER A 460 34.92 15.54 -13.55
N VAL A 461 34.56 16.73 -13.07
CA VAL A 461 33.49 17.59 -13.59
C VAL A 461 33.85 18.05 -15.01
N GLN A 462 33.20 17.51 -16.03
CA GLN A 462 33.02 18.20 -17.31
C GLN A 462 31.81 19.13 -17.17
N ARG A 463 32.07 20.45 -17.18
CA ARG A 463 31.03 21.48 -17.22
C ARG A 463 30.27 21.37 -18.54
N LEU A 464 28.97 21.09 -18.48
CA LEU A 464 28.05 21.38 -19.57
C LEU A 464 27.67 22.87 -19.53
N PRO A 465 27.51 23.55 -20.67
CA PRO A 465 27.21 24.98 -20.71
C PRO A 465 25.74 25.27 -20.34
N GLU A 466 25.53 26.36 -19.59
CA GLU A 466 24.22 26.84 -19.15
C GLU A 466 23.32 27.28 -20.32
N PRO A 467 21.99 27.11 -20.22
CA PRO A 467 21.06 27.64 -21.22
C PRO A 467 20.84 29.14 -21.06
N HIS A 468 21.10 29.90 -22.12
CA HIS A 468 20.73 31.31 -22.24
C HIS A 468 19.21 31.47 -22.33
N TYR A 469 18.60 32.15 -21.37
CA TYR A 469 17.24 32.68 -21.50
C TYR A 469 17.27 34.02 -22.23
N HIS A 470 16.68 34.07 -23.43
CA HIS A 470 16.37 35.33 -24.10
C HIS A 470 15.20 36.01 -23.39
N ASN A 471 15.47 37.16 -22.77
CA ASN A 471 14.46 38.14 -22.39
C ASN A 471 13.81 38.69 -23.66
N ILE A 472 12.57 38.30 -23.93
CA ILE A 472 11.70 39.05 -24.82
C ILE A 472 10.83 39.92 -23.92
N GLY A 473 11.20 41.19 -23.84
CA GLY A 473 10.30 42.22 -23.34
C GLY A 473 9.23 42.50 -24.38
N LEU A 474 7.97 42.44 -23.95
CA LEU A 474 6.90 43.40 -24.22
C LEU A 474 5.77 43.17 -23.22
#